data_AF-A0A0R3W095-F1
#
_entry.id   AF-A0A0R3W095-F1
#
_cell.length_a   1.000
_cell.length_b   1.000
_cell.length_c   1.000
_cell.angle_alpha   90.00
_cell.angle_beta   90.00
_cell.angle_gamma   90.00
#
_symmetry.space_group_name_H-M   'P 1'
#
loop_
_entity.id
_entity.type
_entity.pdbx_description
1 polymer ?
#
loop_
_entity_poly.entity_id
_entity_poly.type
_entity_poly.pdbx_seq_one_letter_code
_entity_poly.pdbx_strand_id
1 'polypeptide(L)'
;MAPTLGYWNIRGVAEQCRLLLKYLGVEYTDKRYKVGPAPDYDRSEWLAEKFSLGLDFPNLPYYIDGDFKMTQSGAILEYIADRHGMLVLSGVVEVSIFVMWCAWVAVPDCKKRRAVLHML
;
A
#
# COMPACT_ATOMS: atom_id res chain seq x y z
N MET A 1 -17.78 -3.66 -10.12
CA MET A 1 -17.11 -2.53 -10.80
C MET A 1 -15.62 -2.78 -10.77
N ALA A 2 -14.86 -2.25 -11.74
CA ALA A 2 -13.40 -2.34 -11.65
C ALA A 2 -12.92 -1.56 -10.41
N PRO A 3 -12.02 -2.11 -9.60
CA PRO A 3 -11.49 -1.41 -8.44
C PRO A 3 -10.71 -0.15 -8.88
N THR A 4 -10.64 0.84 -8.01
CA THR A 4 -9.91 2.09 -8.26
C THR A 4 -8.72 2.21 -7.31
N LEU A 5 -7.52 2.37 -7.87
CA LEU A 5 -6.29 2.67 -7.13
C LEU A 5 -5.95 4.14 -7.33
N GLY A 6 -5.98 4.91 -6.24
CA GLY A 6 -5.67 6.35 -6.26
C GLY A 6 -4.28 6.64 -5.71
N TYR A 7 -3.45 7.34 -6.49
CA TYR A 7 -2.15 7.82 -6.03
C TYR A 7 -1.67 9.04 -6.83
N TRP A 8 -0.55 9.63 -6.42
CA TRP A 8 0.15 10.62 -7.23
C TRP A 8 0.59 10.04 -8.58
N ASN A 9 0.73 10.91 -9.59
CA ASN A 9 1.30 10.57 -10.90
C ASN A 9 2.83 10.38 -10.85
N ILE A 10 3.27 9.51 -9.95
CA ILE A 10 4.64 9.04 -9.77
C ILE A 10 4.58 7.54 -9.47
N ARG A 11 5.73 6.87 -9.48
CA ARG A 11 5.83 5.45 -9.08
C ARG A 11 5.49 5.29 -7.59
N GLY A 12 6.36 5.83 -6.71
CA GLY A 12 6.18 5.86 -5.26
C GLY A 12 5.75 4.52 -4.66
N VAL A 13 5.00 4.57 -3.55
CA VAL A 13 4.58 3.36 -2.82
C VAL A 13 3.42 2.62 -3.50
N ALA A 14 2.69 3.25 -4.42
CA ALA A 14 1.58 2.61 -5.13
C ALA A 14 2.05 1.67 -6.25
N GLU A 15 3.30 1.79 -6.68
CA GLU A 15 3.84 0.98 -7.77
C GLU A 15 3.77 -0.53 -7.50
N GLN A 16 4.02 -0.95 -6.25
CA GLN A 16 3.92 -2.35 -5.85
C GLN A 16 2.51 -2.90 -6.07
N CYS A 17 1.49 -2.11 -5.74
CA CYS A 17 0.09 -2.47 -5.98
C CYS A 17 -0.24 -2.53 -7.48
N ARG A 18 0.22 -1.55 -8.27
CA ARG A 18 0.03 -1.53 -9.74
C ARG A 18 0.63 -2.76 -10.41
N LEU A 19 1.86 -3.11 -10.04
CA LEU A 19 2.56 -4.29 -10.57
C LEU A 19 1.83 -5.57 -10.19
N LEU A 20 1.35 -5.69 -8.94
CA LEU A 20 0.59 -6.85 -8.50
C LEU A 20 -0.72 -7.01 -9.26
N LEU A 21 -1.51 -5.94 -9.39
CA LEU A 21 -2.75 -5.94 -10.17
C LEU A 21 -2.50 -6.32 -11.63
N LYS A 22 -1.41 -5.80 -12.22
CA LYS A 22 -1.04 -6.13 -13.60
C LYS A 22 -0.61 -7.59 -13.75
N TYR A 23 0.16 -8.11 -12.80
CA TYR A 23 0.58 -9.52 -12.77
C TYR A 23 -0.63 -10.46 -12.68
N LEU A 24 -1.61 -10.10 -11.85
CA LEU A 24 -2.85 -10.84 -11.68
C LEU A 24 -3.84 -10.69 -12.85
N GLY A 25 -3.57 -9.81 -13.82
CA GLY A 25 -4.49 -9.53 -14.92
C GLY A 25 -5.79 -8.85 -14.49
N VAL A 26 -5.79 -8.17 -13.35
CA VAL A 26 -6.96 -7.47 -12.82
C VAL A 26 -7.10 -6.14 -13.55
N GLU A 27 -8.25 -5.92 -14.18
CA GLU A 27 -8.63 -4.62 -14.73
C GLU A 27 -8.99 -3.66 -13.59
N TYR A 28 -8.29 -2.53 -13.49
CA TYR A 28 -8.49 -1.53 -12.44
C TYR A 28 -8.37 -0.11 -13.02
N THR A 29 -8.99 0.85 -12.34
CA THR A 29 -8.86 2.28 -12.67
C THR A 29 -7.68 2.87 -11.91
N ASP A 30 -6.64 3.31 -12.62
CA ASP A 30 -5.47 4.00 -12.03
C ASP A 30 -5.74 5.52 -11.97
N LYS A 31 -6.25 6.00 -10.84
CA LYS A 31 -6.52 7.42 -10.63
C LYS A 31 -5.23 8.13 -10.21
N ARG A 32 -4.69 8.95 -11.11
CA ARG A 32 -3.41 9.63 -10.94
C ARG A 32 -3.57 11.12 -10.70
N TYR A 33 -3.38 11.55 -9.46
CA TYR A 33 -3.37 12.96 -9.09
C TYR A 33 -2.08 13.64 -9.57
N LYS A 34 -2.21 14.77 -10.27
CA LYS A 34 -1.05 15.55 -10.70
C LYS A 34 -0.65 16.53 -9.62
N VAL A 35 0.65 16.80 -9.55
CA VAL A 35 1.19 17.91 -8.76
C VAL A 35 1.48 19.04 -9.73
N GLY A 36 1.10 20.27 -9.37
CA GLY A 36 1.39 21.47 -10.15
C GLY A 36 2.91 21.68 -10.36
N PRO A 37 3.31 22.55 -11.30
CA PRO A 37 4.72 22.83 -11.55
C PRO A 37 5.39 23.51 -10.35
N ALA A 38 6.72 23.48 -10.33
CA ALA A 38 7.51 24.30 -9.41
C ALA A 38 7.28 25.80 -9.69
N PRO A 39 7.36 26.67 -8.67
CA PRO A 39 7.76 26.41 -7.29
C PRO A 39 6.61 26.00 -6.35
N ASP A 40 5.36 26.11 -6.80
CA ASP A 40 4.19 26.03 -5.90
C ASP A 40 3.78 24.60 -5.58
N TYR A 41 4.05 23.63 -6.47
CA TYR A 41 3.71 22.21 -6.29
C TYR A 41 2.26 22.00 -5.84
N ASP A 42 1.33 22.60 -6.58
CA ASP A 42 -0.09 22.57 -6.23
C ASP A 42 -0.62 21.13 -6.10
N ARG A 43 -1.36 20.88 -5.01
CA ARG A 43 -1.96 19.58 -4.66
C ARG A 43 -3.48 19.68 -4.55
N SER A 44 -4.06 20.77 -5.05
CA SER A 44 -5.50 21.06 -4.99
C SER A 44 -6.36 19.91 -5.50
N GLU A 45 -5.95 19.22 -6.56
CA GLU A 45 -6.67 18.08 -7.16
C GLU A 45 -6.96 16.98 -6.12
N TRP A 46 -5.95 16.60 -5.33
CA TRP A 46 -6.15 15.62 -4.25
C TRP A 46 -6.91 16.23 -3.08
N LEU A 47 -6.55 17.45 -2.66
CA LEU A 47 -7.13 18.09 -1.48
C LEU A 47 -8.64 18.35 -1.63
N ALA A 48 -9.12 18.63 -2.85
CA ALA A 48 -10.53 18.82 -3.14
C ALA A 48 -11.35 17.54 -2.93
N GLU A 49 -10.79 16.38 -3.27
CA GLU A 49 -11.51 15.11 -3.18
C GLU A 49 -11.25 14.34 -1.87
N LYS A 50 -10.16 14.65 -1.16
CA LYS A 50 -9.64 13.90 -0.02
C LYS A 50 -10.72 13.40 0.95
N PHE A 51 -11.65 14.28 1.34
CA PHE A 51 -12.70 13.96 2.31
C PHE A 51 -14.03 13.53 1.69
N SER A 52 -14.17 13.61 0.36
CA SER A 52 -15.40 13.25 -0.37
C SER A 52 -15.50 11.75 -0.70
N LEU A 53 -14.39 11.02 -0.64
CA LEU A 53 -14.31 9.61 -1.03
C LEU A 53 -14.90 8.65 0.03
N GLY A 54 -15.16 9.13 1.24
CA GLY A 54 -15.63 8.31 2.37
C GLY A 54 -14.60 7.29 2.82
N LEU A 55 -13.32 7.69 2.88
CA LEU A 55 -12.22 6.92 3.46
C LEU A 55 -12.17 7.19 4.97
N ASP A 56 -12.01 6.15 5.79
CA ASP A 56 -11.90 6.30 7.26
C ASP A 56 -10.66 7.13 7.65
N PHE A 57 -9.54 6.88 6.95
CA PHE A 57 -8.27 7.59 7.14
C PHE A 57 -7.79 8.18 5.79
N PRO A 58 -8.28 9.37 5.38
CA PRO A 58 -8.01 9.93 4.06
C PRO A 58 -6.52 10.12 3.77
N ASN A 59 -5.96 9.26 2.91
CA ASN A 59 -4.56 9.28 2.53
C ASN A 59 -4.32 8.64 1.15
N LEU A 60 -3.13 8.85 0.61
CA LEU A 60 -2.65 8.22 -0.62
C LEU A 60 -1.53 7.22 -0.29
N PRO A 61 -1.51 6.03 -0.89
CA PRO A 61 -2.51 5.50 -1.82
C PRO A 61 -3.80 5.05 -1.12
N TYR A 62 -4.89 5.06 -1.87
CA TYR A 62 -6.16 4.43 -1.49
C TYR A 62 -6.59 3.39 -2.52
N TYR A 63 -7.39 2.44 -2.09
CA TYR A 63 -8.00 1.42 -2.95
C TYR A 63 -9.49 1.31 -2.65
N ILE A 64 -10.31 1.34 -3.70
CA ILE A 64 -11.77 1.25 -3.62
C ILE A 64 -12.23 0.08 -4.50
N ASP A 65 -12.79 -0.95 -3.88
CA ASP A 65 -13.38 -2.12 -4.54
C ASP A 65 -14.86 -2.25 -4.14
N GLY A 66 -15.73 -1.65 -4.95
CA GLY A 66 -17.16 -1.55 -4.65
C GLY A 66 -17.41 -0.76 -3.36
N ASP A 67 -18.03 -1.40 -2.38
CA ASP A 67 -18.31 -0.81 -1.06
C ASP A 67 -17.09 -0.80 -0.14
N PHE A 68 -16.05 -1.57 -0.47
CA PHE A 68 -14.86 -1.69 0.36
C PHE A 68 -13.83 -0.63 0.01
N LYS A 69 -13.39 0.12 1.02
CA LYS A 69 -12.50 1.27 0.86
C LYS A 69 -11.39 1.19 1.88
N MET A 70 -10.15 1.43 1.45
CA MET A 70 -9.01 1.41 2.35
C MET A 70 -7.91 2.35 1.90
N THR A 71 -7.00 2.59 2.84
CA THR A 71 -5.75 3.34 2.64
C THR A 71 -4.60 2.54 3.26
N GLN A 72 -3.37 3.04 3.16
CA GLN A 72 -2.11 2.33 3.49
C GLN A 72 -1.68 1.31 2.44
N SER A 73 -0.54 1.60 1.80
CA SER A 73 0.01 0.77 0.71
C SER A 73 0.22 -0.71 1.06
N GLY A 74 0.71 -1.02 2.26
CA GLY A 74 0.89 -2.41 2.72
C GLY A 74 -0.43 -3.16 2.86
N ALA A 75 -1.43 -2.54 3.51
CA ALA A 75 -2.77 -3.12 3.66
C ALA A 75 -3.46 -3.34 2.31
N ILE A 76 -3.30 -2.40 1.36
CA ILE A 76 -3.80 -2.56 -0.01
C ILE A 76 -3.14 -3.75 -0.71
N LEU A 77 -1.82 -3.88 -0.59
CA LEU A 77 -1.07 -4.97 -1.20
C LEU A 77 -1.48 -6.34 -0.63
N GLU A 78 -1.58 -6.44 0.70
CA GLU A 78 -2.03 -7.63 1.41
C GLU A 78 -3.47 -8.00 1.03
N TYR A 79 -4.36 -7.02 0.95
CA TYR A 79 -5.73 -7.24 0.51
C TYR A 79 -5.81 -7.79 -0.91
N ILE A 80 -5.09 -7.20 -1.86
CA ILE A 80 -5.05 -7.70 -3.24
C ILE A 80 -4.48 -9.13 -3.26
N ALA A 81 -3.42 -9.40 -2.49
CA ALA A 81 -2.86 -10.74 -2.40
C ALA A 81 -3.88 -11.77 -1.84
N ASP A 82 -4.61 -11.42 -0.78
CA ASP A 82 -5.62 -12.29 -0.15
C ASP A 82 -6.76 -12.61 -1.10
N ARG A 83 -7.32 -11.58 -1.74
CA ARG A 83 -8.44 -11.71 -2.69
C ARG A 83 -8.12 -12.59 -3.89
N HIS A 84 -6.85 -12.73 -4.21
CA HIS A 84 -6.35 -13.53 -5.34
C HIS A 84 -5.61 -14.81 -4.90
N GLY A 85 -5.70 -15.20 -3.62
CA GLY A 85 -5.12 -16.46 -3.14
C GLY A 85 -3.58 -16.49 -3.17
N MET A 86 -2.94 -15.32 -3.12
CA MET A 86 -1.48 -15.17 -3.07
C MET A 86 -0.93 -15.08 -1.64
N LEU A 87 -1.80 -15.00 -0.64
CA LEU A 87 -1.36 -15.24 0.73
C LEU A 87 -1.01 -16.72 0.88
N VAL A 88 0.15 -16.99 1.49
CA VAL A 88 0.56 -18.35 1.81
C VAL A 88 -0.47 -18.93 2.78
N LEU A 89 -1.29 -19.87 2.30
CA LEU A 89 -2.20 -20.61 3.18
C LEU A 89 -1.37 -21.41 4.20
N SER A 90 -1.82 -21.34 5.45
CA SER A 90 -1.37 -22.06 6.66
C SER A 90 -0.11 -21.55 7.38
N GLY A 91 -0.35 -20.61 8.31
CA GLY A 91 0.39 -20.49 9.57
C GLY A 91 1.76 -19.81 9.48
N VAL A 92 1.92 -18.69 10.20
CA VAL A 92 3.20 -17.99 10.42
C VAL A 92 3.59 -16.96 9.35
N VAL A 93 2.72 -15.99 9.03
CA VAL A 93 3.24 -14.70 8.50
C VAL A 93 2.37 -13.48 8.87
N GLU A 94 1.67 -13.48 10.00
CA GLU A 94 1.42 -12.18 10.64
C GLU A 94 2.68 -11.83 11.43
N VAL A 95 3.12 -10.58 11.38
CA VAL A 95 4.26 -10.06 12.17
C VAL A 95 5.66 -10.24 11.53
N SER A 96 5.80 -10.36 10.19
CA SER A 96 7.16 -10.35 9.60
C SER A 96 7.63 -8.96 9.15
N ILE A 97 6.89 -8.18 8.36
CA ILE A 97 7.47 -6.94 7.80
C ILE A 97 7.52 -5.78 8.80
N PHE A 98 6.45 -5.54 9.57
CA PHE A 98 6.43 -4.48 10.59
C PHE A 98 7.37 -4.80 11.77
N VAL A 99 7.37 -6.05 12.25
CA VAL A 99 8.29 -6.45 13.34
C VAL A 99 9.71 -6.63 12.85
N MET A 100 9.95 -7.05 11.61
CA MET A 100 11.30 -7.01 11.05
C MET A 100 11.78 -5.57 10.93
N TRP A 101 10.94 -4.61 10.51
CA TRP A 101 11.30 -3.19 10.54
C TRP A 101 11.54 -2.65 11.96
N CYS A 102 10.66 -2.93 12.93
CA CYS A 102 10.86 -2.56 14.32
C CYS A 102 12.11 -3.21 14.93
N ALA A 103 12.40 -4.49 14.64
CA ALA A 103 13.61 -5.18 15.07
C ALA A 103 14.87 -4.61 14.40
N TRP A 104 14.76 -4.16 13.15
CA TRP A 104 15.85 -3.54 12.41
C TRP A 104 16.15 -2.10 12.87
N VAL A 105 15.15 -1.39 13.38
CA VAL A 105 15.31 -0.03 13.94
C VAL A 105 15.74 -0.08 15.41
N ALA A 106 15.27 -1.07 16.20
CA ALA A 106 15.51 -1.13 17.64
C ALA A 106 16.78 -1.88 18.08
N VAL A 107 17.42 -2.67 17.22
CA VAL A 107 18.61 -3.47 17.59
C VAL A 107 19.83 -3.01 16.79
N PRO A 108 20.68 -2.10 17.29
CA PRO A 108 21.83 -1.56 16.55
C PRO A 108 22.89 -2.63 16.18
N ASP A 109 22.91 -3.74 16.91
CA ASP A 109 23.93 -4.78 16.77
C ASP A 109 23.54 -5.85 15.74
N CYS A 110 24.38 -6.03 14.73
CA CYS A 110 24.15 -6.92 13.59
C CYS A 110 24.18 -8.41 13.96
N LYS A 111 24.88 -8.80 15.03
CA LYS A 111 24.95 -10.20 15.49
C LYS A 111 23.70 -10.60 16.25
N LYS A 112 23.10 -9.66 17.01
CA LYS A 112 21.82 -9.89 17.71
C LYS A 112 20.62 -9.98 16.75
N ARG A 113 20.66 -9.29 15.61
CA ARG A 113 19.63 -9.42 14.55
C ARG A 113 19.52 -10.84 14.00
N ARG A 114 20.66 -11.53 13.86
CA ARG A 114 20.68 -12.92 13.38
C ARG A 114 20.02 -13.88 14.38
N ALA A 115 20.17 -13.66 15.68
CA ALA A 115 19.56 -14.52 16.70
C ALA A 115 18.02 -14.43 16.70
N VAL A 116 17.45 -13.23 16.50
CA VAL A 116 15.99 -13.04 16.42
C VAL A 116 15.41 -13.72 15.17
N LEU A 117 16.15 -13.74 14.07
CA LEU A 117 15.73 -14.37 12.81
C LEU A 117 15.71 -15.91 12.87
N HIS A 118 16.45 -16.52 13.80
CA HIS A 118 16.52 -17.98 13.98
C HIS A 118 15.56 -18.53 15.05
N MET A 119 14.80 -17.65 15.72
CA MET A 119 13.78 -18.02 16.71
C MET A 119 12.34 -17.93 16.18
N LEU A 120 12.18 -17.61 14.89
CA LEU A 120 10.94 -17.66 14.12
C LEU A 120 11.05 -18.80 13.10
#